data_AF-A0A954ZK77-F1
#
_entry.id   AF-A0A954ZK77-F1
#
_cell.length_a   1.000
_cell.length_b   1.000
_cell.length_c   1.000
_cell.angle_alpha   90.00
_cell.angle_beta   90.00
_cell.angle_gamma   90.00
#
_symmetry.space_group_name_H-M   'P 1'
#
loop_
_entity.id
_entity.type
_entity.pdbx_description
1 polymer ?
#
loop_
_entity_poly.entity_id
_entity_poly.type
_entity_poly.pdbx_seq_one_letter_code
_entity_poly.pdbx_strand_id
1 'polypeptide(L)'
;MDDKFDISRDFDQAIREHESVQPVEESVERLATRWGSFWKARVQRRRRLMGASVLSGVVLVAMVGVTQLLRVSSESARPDVAADATGPRDSRLQSNAAAPAAAVGPEIASPPRTEVKRIDPAVNLQSPVELLATHEADALERGLFAVQQKRRKSRHTDAHLKAIDDALAVLTDDPEVDTACLLEEIGLEATLVERAVIGKLRLAQRKMSQKTRIATLRLLEQVGSERSIPWLVALGHDFSLRGEVIRTLSKMEIGDALRQWVWAADRGTQVWLLQVYLVRGDEAAIDAYLEFVHAGATRPSALAAMDGMPDPPVRQLMALLSSGHAGQRYSAAVALAQCDRPDVVGALVYLTRRPTSRAGALAALMVSQSPQATRFCQAASRDAQSLIV
;
A
#
# COMPACT_ATOMS: atom_id res chain seq x y z
N MET A 1 -44.69 -14.34 -37.89
CA MET A 1 -43.22 -14.55 -37.98
C MET A 1 -42.68 -14.23 -36.60
N ASP A 2 -42.63 -15.25 -35.75
CA ASP A 2 -42.27 -15.10 -34.34
C ASP A 2 -40.77 -15.31 -34.17
N ASP A 3 -40.01 -14.22 -34.19
CA ASP A 3 -38.58 -14.26 -33.91
C ASP A 3 -38.36 -14.26 -32.39
N LYS A 4 -38.59 -15.44 -31.81
CA LYS A 4 -38.57 -15.67 -30.37
C LYS A 4 -37.11 -15.85 -29.92
N PHE A 5 -36.43 -14.73 -29.66
CA PHE A 5 -35.05 -14.69 -29.17
C PHE A 5 -34.82 -15.71 -28.04
N ASP A 6 -34.06 -16.76 -28.33
CA ASP A 6 -33.82 -17.88 -27.43
C ASP A 6 -32.67 -17.55 -26.46
N ILE A 7 -33.02 -16.76 -25.44
CA ILE A 7 -32.10 -16.25 -24.41
C ILE A 7 -31.34 -17.38 -23.69
N SER A 8 -31.87 -18.61 -23.67
CA SER A 8 -31.17 -19.77 -23.10
C SER A 8 -29.95 -20.18 -23.94
N ARG A 9 -30.11 -20.16 -25.28
CA ARG A 9 -29.05 -20.52 -26.22
C ARG A 9 -27.94 -19.46 -26.26
N ASP A 10 -28.31 -18.19 -26.18
CA ASP A 10 -27.37 -17.06 -26.01
C ASP A 10 -26.51 -17.21 -24.74
N PHE A 11 -27.08 -17.69 -23.64
CA PHE A 11 -26.40 -17.81 -22.36
C PHE A 11 -25.38 -18.96 -22.36
N ASP A 12 -25.75 -20.13 -22.89
CA ASP A 12 -24.84 -21.27 -23.07
C ASP A 12 -23.77 -21.02 -24.14
N GLN A 13 -24.01 -20.08 -25.05
CA GLN A 13 -23.00 -19.60 -26.00
C GLN A 13 -22.05 -18.59 -25.32
N ALA A 14 -22.56 -17.63 -24.56
CA ALA A 14 -21.73 -16.68 -23.81
C ALA A 14 -20.83 -17.36 -22.75
N ILE A 15 -21.24 -18.51 -22.19
CA ILE A 15 -20.39 -19.34 -21.31
C ILE A 15 -19.29 -20.06 -22.11
N ARG A 16 -19.59 -20.59 -23.29
CA ARG A 16 -18.59 -21.24 -24.15
C ARG A 16 -17.59 -20.26 -24.77
N GLU A 17 -18.05 -19.08 -25.17
CA GLU A 17 -17.19 -17.96 -25.58
C GLU A 17 -16.34 -17.43 -24.40
N HIS A 18 -16.73 -17.69 -23.15
CA HIS A 18 -15.97 -17.35 -21.95
C HIS A 18 -14.73 -18.25 -21.73
N GLU A 19 -14.72 -19.47 -22.29
CA GLU A 19 -13.57 -20.39 -22.25
C GLU A 19 -12.55 -20.11 -23.37
N SER A 20 -12.96 -19.47 -24.46
CA SER A 20 -12.06 -19.00 -25.53
C SER A 20 -11.55 -17.58 -25.25
N VAL A 21 -10.24 -17.45 -25.08
CA VAL A 21 -9.51 -16.24 -24.67
C VAL A 21 -9.91 -14.93 -25.40
N GLN A 22 -10.66 -14.07 -24.70
CA GLN A 22 -10.90 -12.62 -24.95
C GLN A 22 -11.65 -12.21 -26.25
N PRO A 23 -12.37 -11.06 -26.27
CA PRO A 23 -12.33 -9.91 -25.36
C PRO A 23 -13.42 -9.91 -24.27
N VAL A 24 -12.98 -9.97 -23.01
CA VAL A 24 -13.89 -9.96 -21.84
C VAL A 24 -14.50 -8.57 -21.59
N GLU A 25 -13.84 -7.49 -22.02
CA GLU A 25 -14.39 -6.12 -21.88
C GLU A 25 -15.69 -5.95 -22.65
N GLU A 26 -15.76 -6.36 -23.92
CA GLU A 26 -17.01 -6.29 -24.69
C GLU A 26 -18.11 -7.16 -24.06
N SER A 27 -17.79 -8.36 -23.57
CA SER A 27 -18.80 -9.25 -22.96
C SER A 27 -19.33 -8.71 -21.64
N VAL A 28 -18.47 -8.14 -20.78
CA VAL A 28 -18.86 -7.49 -19.53
C VAL A 28 -19.63 -6.19 -19.81
N GLU A 29 -19.23 -5.40 -20.81
CA GLU A 29 -19.94 -4.19 -21.20
C GLU A 29 -21.29 -4.48 -21.86
N ARG A 30 -21.39 -5.52 -22.69
CA ARG A 30 -22.66 -6.04 -23.23
C ARG A 30 -23.57 -6.55 -22.11
N LEU A 31 -23.05 -7.33 -21.16
CA LEU A 31 -23.80 -7.78 -19.97
C LEU A 31 -24.28 -6.59 -19.12
N ALA A 32 -23.40 -5.65 -18.79
CA ALA A 32 -23.73 -4.46 -18.01
C ALA A 32 -24.76 -3.56 -18.74
N THR A 33 -24.67 -3.44 -20.06
CA THR A 33 -25.62 -2.69 -20.90
C THR A 33 -26.98 -3.38 -20.96
N ARG A 34 -27.02 -4.72 -21.14
CA ARG A 34 -28.25 -5.55 -21.14
C ARG A 34 -28.92 -5.55 -19.75
N TRP A 35 -28.13 -5.58 -18.67
CA TRP A 35 -28.63 -5.39 -17.30
C TRP A 35 -29.07 -3.94 -17.00
N GLY A 36 -28.43 -2.97 -17.62
CA GLY A 36 -28.75 -1.55 -17.55
C GLY A 36 -30.11 -1.24 -18.17
N SER A 37 -30.34 -1.70 -19.40
CA SER A 37 -31.63 -1.55 -20.10
C SER A 37 -32.76 -2.27 -19.35
N PHE A 38 -32.51 -3.50 -18.87
CA PHE A 38 -33.45 -4.27 -18.05
C PHE A 38 -33.93 -3.50 -16.80
N TRP A 39 -33.00 -2.89 -16.05
CA TRP A 39 -33.36 -2.11 -14.86
C TRP A 39 -34.02 -0.76 -15.18
N LYS A 40 -33.62 -0.09 -16.28
CA LYS A 40 -34.35 1.10 -16.78
C LYS A 40 -35.81 0.74 -17.09
N ALA A 41 -36.04 -0.39 -17.77
CA ALA A 41 -37.39 -0.92 -18.02
C ALA A 41 -38.15 -1.24 -16.72
N ARG A 42 -37.51 -1.90 -15.72
CA ARG A 42 -38.13 -2.20 -14.41
C ARG A 42 -38.52 -0.92 -13.64
N VAL A 43 -37.66 0.10 -13.63
CA VAL A 43 -37.96 1.41 -13.01
C VAL A 43 -39.10 2.13 -13.75
N GLN A 44 -39.12 2.08 -15.08
CA GLN A 44 -40.18 2.68 -15.90
C GLN A 44 -41.53 1.95 -15.74
N ARG A 45 -41.54 0.61 -15.62
CA ARG A 45 -42.72 -0.20 -15.27
C ARG A 45 -43.21 0.14 -13.85
N ARG A 46 -42.32 0.27 -12.86
CA ARG A 46 -42.69 0.74 -11.50
C ARG A 46 -43.28 2.15 -11.51
N ARG A 47 -42.73 3.09 -12.30
CA ARG A 47 -43.32 4.43 -12.45
C ARG A 47 -44.71 4.41 -13.10
N ARG A 48 -44.96 3.52 -14.07
CA ARG A 48 -46.30 3.31 -14.66
C ARG A 48 -47.29 2.71 -13.65
N LEU A 49 -46.88 1.70 -12.88
CA LEU A 49 -47.70 1.10 -11.81
C LEU A 49 -47.97 2.06 -10.65
N MET A 50 -47.01 2.93 -10.30
CA MET A 50 -47.23 4.02 -9.33
C MET A 50 -48.12 5.12 -9.89
N GLY A 51 -47.98 5.48 -11.17
CA GLY A 51 -48.91 6.40 -11.84
C GLY A 51 -50.37 5.92 -11.81
N ALA A 52 -50.59 4.61 -11.95
CA ALA A 52 -51.92 4.01 -11.83
C ALA A 52 -52.46 3.97 -10.38
N SER A 53 -51.60 4.01 -9.36
CA SER A 53 -52.00 3.97 -7.94
C SER A 53 -52.09 5.34 -7.26
N VAL A 54 -51.45 6.39 -7.80
CA VAL A 54 -51.68 7.78 -7.34
C VAL A 54 -53.13 8.22 -7.56
N LEU A 55 -53.79 7.76 -8.63
CA LEU A 55 -55.23 7.99 -8.85
C LEU A 55 -56.14 7.28 -7.84
N SER A 56 -55.67 6.21 -7.18
CA SER A 56 -56.41 5.50 -6.12
C SER A 56 -56.11 6.08 -4.73
N GLY A 57 -54.86 6.50 -4.49
CA GLY A 57 -54.42 7.06 -3.20
C GLY A 57 -55.13 8.37 -2.81
N VAL A 58 -55.45 9.24 -3.78
CA VAL A 58 -56.15 10.52 -3.51
C VAL A 58 -57.55 10.31 -2.93
N VAL A 59 -58.25 9.24 -3.35
CA VAL A 59 -59.59 8.90 -2.84
C VAL A 59 -59.52 8.36 -1.40
N LEU A 60 -58.45 7.64 -1.06
CA LEU A 60 -58.30 6.97 0.24
C LEU A 60 -57.78 7.92 1.34
N VAL A 61 -56.92 8.88 1.01
CA VAL A 61 -56.47 9.93 1.95
C VAL A 61 -57.64 10.85 2.35
N ALA A 62 -58.58 11.11 1.45
CA ALA A 62 -59.80 11.86 1.76
C ALA A 62 -60.69 11.14 2.80
N MET A 63 -60.79 9.80 2.75
CA MET A 63 -61.56 9.02 3.74
C MET A 63 -60.88 8.93 5.12
N VAL A 64 -59.55 8.82 5.16
CA VAL A 64 -58.81 8.70 6.43
C VAL A 64 -58.72 10.05 7.18
N GLY A 65 -58.71 11.17 6.45
CA GLY A 65 -58.77 12.51 7.06
C GLY A 65 -60.06 12.76 7.86
N VAL A 66 -61.21 12.29 7.36
CA VAL A 66 -62.52 12.46 8.03
C VAL A 66 -62.64 11.62 9.30
N THR A 67 -61.96 10.47 9.39
CA THR A 67 -62.06 9.56 10.54
C THR A 67 -61.09 9.91 11.68
N GLN A 68 -59.96 10.57 11.40
CA GLN A 68 -59.08 11.10 12.45
C GLN A 68 -59.66 12.36 13.14
N LEU A 69 -60.43 13.19 12.42
CA LEU A 69 -61.00 14.41 12.99
C LEU A 69 -62.05 14.15 14.10
N LEU A 70 -62.64 12.95 14.15
CA LEU A 70 -63.62 12.55 15.17
C LEU A 70 -63.01 11.88 16.41
N ARG A 71 -61.69 11.65 16.46
CA ARG A 71 -61.04 10.84 17.51
C ARG A 71 -60.15 11.61 18.48
N VAL A 72 -60.07 12.95 18.35
CA VAL A 72 -59.19 13.83 19.15
C VAL A 72 -59.96 14.55 20.29
N SER A 73 -61.27 14.29 20.46
CA SER A 73 -62.12 15.02 21.41
C SER A 73 -62.24 14.38 22.82
N SER A 74 -61.45 13.36 23.15
CA SER A 74 -61.47 12.75 24.49
C SER A 74 -60.11 12.19 24.87
N GLU A 75 -59.36 12.92 25.69
CA GLU A 75 -58.85 12.48 27.01
C GLU A 75 -57.77 13.45 27.53
N SER A 76 -58.23 14.48 28.23
CA SER A 76 -57.40 15.30 29.11
C SER A 76 -57.71 14.96 30.57
N ALA A 77 -56.87 14.15 31.23
CA ALA A 77 -56.77 14.12 32.69
C ALA A 77 -55.42 13.55 33.15
N ARG A 78 -54.64 14.43 33.78
CA ARG A 78 -53.45 14.17 34.61
C ARG A 78 -53.84 13.37 35.89
N PRO A 79 -52.92 12.79 36.70
CA PRO A 79 -51.88 13.59 37.38
C PRO A 79 -50.50 12.96 37.63
N ASP A 80 -49.66 13.82 38.18
CA ASP A 80 -48.23 13.69 38.45
C ASP A 80 -47.89 12.78 39.64
N VAL A 81 -46.68 12.17 39.63
CA VAL A 81 -45.89 11.88 40.84
C VAL A 81 -44.42 12.16 40.54
N ALA A 82 -43.74 12.87 41.43
CA ALA A 82 -42.33 13.25 41.32
C ALA A 82 -41.39 12.26 42.00
N ALA A 83 -40.12 12.23 41.58
CA ALA A 83 -39.01 11.76 42.40
C ALA A 83 -37.69 12.45 42.00
N ASP A 84 -37.10 13.18 42.95
CA ASP A 84 -35.75 13.74 42.86
C ASP A 84 -34.66 12.65 42.82
N ALA A 85 -33.54 12.95 42.15
CA ALA A 85 -32.21 12.64 42.66
C ALA A 85 -31.11 13.45 41.93
N THR A 86 -30.73 14.56 42.55
CA THR A 86 -29.54 15.39 42.22
C THR A 86 -28.22 14.62 42.28
N GLY A 87 -27.23 15.01 41.45
CA GLY A 87 -25.83 14.63 41.72
C GLY A 87 -24.77 15.02 40.68
N PRO A 88 -24.30 16.28 40.62
CA PRO A 88 -23.04 16.64 39.96
C PRO A 88 -21.85 16.45 40.92
N ARG A 89 -20.66 16.12 40.40
CA ARG A 89 -19.42 16.23 41.18
C ARG A 89 -18.19 16.53 40.34
N ASP A 90 -17.67 17.73 40.53
CA ASP A 90 -16.39 18.23 40.00
C ASP A 90 -15.15 17.66 40.72
N SER A 91 -14.00 17.95 40.12
CA SER A 91 -12.65 18.20 40.70
C SER A 91 -11.59 17.22 40.19
N ARG A 92 -10.52 17.64 39.47
CA ARG A 92 -9.38 18.55 39.79
C ARG A 92 -8.37 17.97 40.80
N LEU A 93 -7.14 18.50 40.71
CA LEU A 93 -5.88 18.15 41.44
C LEU A 93 -5.10 17.01 40.75
N GLN A 94 -3.76 16.97 40.64
CA GLN A 94 -2.61 17.81 41.10
C GLN A 94 -1.43 17.54 40.12
N SER A 95 -0.55 18.47 39.71
CA SER A 95 0.50 19.25 40.41
C SER A 95 1.88 18.57 40.59
N ASN A 96 2.86 19.01 39.80
CA ASN A 96 4.28 19.33 40.10
C ASN A 96 5.22 18.40 40.92
N ALA A 97 6.35 18.04 40.31
CA ALA A 97 7.75 18.17 40.81
C ALA A 97 8.72 17.98 39.61
N ALA A 98 9.75 18.77 39.26
CA ALA A 98 10.77 19.58 39.97
C ALA A 98 12.09 18.83 40.29
N ALA A 99 13.10 18.99 39.39
CA ALA A 99 14.57 19.20 39.54
C ALA A 99 15.36 18.58 40.74
N PRO A 100 16.72 18.68 40.84
CA PRO A 100 17.76 19.24 39.95
C PRO A 100 18.70 18.09 39.44
N ALA A 101 19.99 18.19 39.09
CA ALA A 101 21.02 19.24 39.13
C ALA A 101 22.10 19.04 38.04
N ALA A 102 23.10 19.93 37.98
CA ALA A 102 24.26 19.85 37.10
C ALA A 102 25.54 19.41 37.85
N ALA A 103 26.44 18.68 37.18
CA ALA A 103 27.78 18.37 37.66
C ALA A 103 28.83 19.27 36.98
N VAL A 104 29.65 19.94 37.77
CA VAL A 104 30.72 20.84 37.32
C VAL A 104 31.95 20.04 36.91
N GLY A 105 32.42 20.21 35.67
CA GLY A 105 33.72 19.71 35.22
C GLY A 105 34.80 20.79 35.37
N PRO A 106 36.00 20.48 35.91
CA PRO A 106 37.05 21.46 36.10
C PRO A 106 37.80 21.82 34.81
N GLU A 107 38.15 23.09 34.75
CA GLU A 107 38.95 23.80 33.76
C GLU A 107 40.29 23.10 33.43
N ILE A 108 40.49 22.75 32.15
CA ILE A 108 41.76 22.20 31.65
C ILE A 108 42.67 23.36 31.24
N ALA A 109 43.77 23.54 31.98
CA ALA A 109 44.77 24.56 31.70
C ALA A 109 45.44 24.36 30.32
N SER A 110 45.55 25.44 29.55
CA SER A 110 46.30 25.45 28.29
C SER A 110 47.81 25.58 28.53
N PRO A 111 48.67 24.79 27.87
CA PRO A 111 50.12 24.98 27.91
C PRO A 111 50.55 26.25 27.13
N PRO A 112 51.71 26.84 27.47
CA PRO A 112 52.13 28.14 26.93
C PRO A 112 52.49 28.11 25.45
N ARG A 113 52.22 29.23 24.76
CA ARG A 113 52.62 29.48 23.37
C ARG A 113 54.14 29.45 23.23
N THR A 114 54.65 28.60 22.35
CA THR A 114 56.05 28.65 21.90
C THR A 114 56.27 29.88 21.03
N GLU A 115 57.30 30.66 21.31
CA GLU A 115 57.66 31.84 20.49
C GLU A 115 58.10 31.40 19.08
N VAL A 116 57.35 31.82 18.07
CA VAL A 116 57.75 31.68 16.67
C VAL A 116 58.80 32.75 16.38
N LYS A 117 60.06 32.33 16.29
CA LYS A 117 61.20 33.15 15.91
C LYS A 117 60.92 33.80 14.54
N ARG A 118 60.86 35.13 14.47
CA ARG A 118 60.79 35.86 13.19
C ARG A 118 62.00 35.48 12.34
N ILE A 119 61.73 35.07 11.10
CA ILE A 119 62.73 34.89 10.04
C ILE A 119 62.63 36.09 9.11
N ASP A 120 63.76 36.69 8.77
CA ASP A 120 63.81 37.94 8.02
C ASP A 120 63.33 37.77 6.56
N PRO A 121 62.42 38.64 6.06
CA PRO A 121 61.90 38.57 4.70
C PRO A 121 62.85 39.25 3.70
N ALA A 122 63.99 38.61 3.41
CA ALA A 122 65.00 39.13 2.47
C ALA A 122 65.62 38.04 1.58
N VAL A 123 64.87 37.00 1.24
CA VAL A 123 65.28 35.98 0.25
C VAL A 123 64.25 35.91 -0.88
N ASN A 124 64.78 35.96 -2.10
CA ASN A 124 64.05 36.13 -3.35
C ASN A 124 63.04 34.98 -3.59
N LEU A 125 61.74 35.30 -3.62
CA LEU A 125 60.67 34.34 -3.89
C LEU A 125 60.60 34.01 -5.39
N GLN A 126 61.53 33.20 -5.88
CA GLN A 126 61.23 32.35 -7.03
C GLN A 126 60.12 31.36 -6.61
N SER A 127 59.08 31.26 -7.44
CA SER A 127 57.90 30.45 -7.14
C SER A 127 58.29 28.99 -6.89
N PRO A 128 57.96 28.39 -5.72
CA PRO A 128 58.25 26.98 -5.46
C PRO A 128 57.59 26.01 -6.46
N VAL A 129 56.64 26.50 -7.27
CA VAL A 129 55.92 25.72 -8.29
C VAL A 129 56.78 25.43 -9.52
N GLU A 130 57.72 26.32 -9.90
CA GLU A 130 58.52 26.13 -11.13
C GLU A 130 59.69 25.15 -10.95
N LEU A 131 60.27 25.05 -9.74
CA LEU A 131 61.35 24.10 -9.43
C LEU A 131 60.88 22.65 -9.24
N LEU A 132 59.57 22.42 -9.08
CA LEU A 132 58.98 21.08 -8.95
C LEU A 132 58.55 20.46 -10.29
N ALA A 133 58.59 21.21 -11.38
CA ALA A 133 58.12 20.76 -12.70
C ALA A 133 59.15 19.91 -13.49
N THR A 134 60.42 19.88 -13.07
CA THR A 134 61.52 19.24 -13.82
C THR A 134 62.09 17.98 -13.19
N HIS A 135 61.63 17.59 -11.99
CA HIS A 135 61.95 16.27 -11.44
C HIS A 135 60.94 15.25 -11.97
N GLU A 136 61.37 14.40 -12.91
CA GLU A 136 60.65 13.17 -13.21
C GLU A 136 60.59 12.33 -11.93
N ALA A 137 59.41 12.25 -11.30
CA ALA A 137 59.24 11.46 -10.09
C ALA A 137 59.61 10.00 -10.39
N ASP A 138 60.64 9.52 -9.70
CA ASP A 138 61.17 8.17 -9.87
C ASP A 138 60.04 7.14 -9.72
N ALA A 139 60.13 6.02 -10.42
CA ALA A 139 59.10 4.97 -10.36
C ALA A 139 58.82 4.51 -8.92
N LEU A 140 59.83 4.60 -8.04
CA LEU A 140 59.74 4.32 -6.61
C LEU A 140 58.90 5.36 -5.86
N GLU A 141 59.03 6.66 -6.14
CA GLU A 141 58.22 7.71 -5.53
C GLU A 141 56.75 7.61 -5.94
N ARG A 142 56.49 7.38 -7.23
CA ARG A 142 55.13 7.10 -7.73
C ARG A 142 54.53 5.86 -7.07
N GLY A 143 55.33 4.82 -6.85
CA GLY A 143 54.94 3.63 -6.08
C GLY A 143 54.59 3.94 -4.61
N LEU A 144 55.43 4.71 -3.91
CA LEU A 144 55.19 5.10 -2.52
C LEU A 144 53.94 5.99 -2.39
N PHE A 145 53.74 6.96 -3.28
CA PHE A 145 52.53 7.80 -3.30
C PHE A 145 51.27 6.96 -3.56
N ALA A 146 51.30 6.01 -4.51
CA ALA A 146 50.18 5.11 -4.76
C ALA A 146 49.85 4.24 -3.52
N VAL A 147 50.87 3.71 -2.82
CA VAL A 147 50.70 2.95 -1.58
C VAL A 147 50.15 3.83 -0.44
N GLN A 148 50.63 5.07 -0.28
CA GLN A 148 50.11 6.00 0.71
C GLN A 148 48.65 6.40 0.42
N GLN A 149 48.31 6.71 -0.83
CA GLN A 149 46.92 6.98 -1.23
C GLN A 149 46.03 5.76 -0.97
N LYS A 150 46.49 4.54 -1.29
CA LYS A 150 45.77 3.30 -1.00
C LYS A 150 45.53 3.11 0.51
N ARG A 151 46.54 3.38 1.36
CA ARG A 151 46.42 3.33 2.82
C ARG A 151 45.50 4.42 3.40
N ARG A 152 45.47 5.62 2.83
CA ARG A 152 44.53 6.68 3.22
C ARG A 152 43.09 6.30 2.84
N LYS A 153 42.88 5.80 1.61
CA LYS A 153 41.58 5.30 1.14
C LYS A 153 41.08 4.12 1.98
N SER A 154 41.95 3.17 2.37
CA SER A 154 41.54 2.06 3.25
C SER A 154 41.09 2.58 4.61
N ARG A 155 41.91 3.39 5.31
CA ARG A 155 41.54 3.95 6.62
C ARG A 155 40.21 4.71 6.62
N HIS A 156 39.95 5.48 5.56
CA HIS A 156 38.69 6.20 5.42
C HIS A 156 37.49 5.25 5.21
N THR A 157 37.69 4.17 4.45
CA THR A 157 36.70 3.11 4.26
C THR A 157 36.47 2.33 5.56
N ASP A 158 37.53 2.02 6.30
CA ASP A 158 37.49 1.30 7.57
C ASP A 158 36.70 2.12 8.62
N ALA A 159 36.89 3.43 8.67
CA ALA A 159 36.12 4.33 9.52
C ALA A 159 34.62 4.35 9.17
N HIS A 160 34.27 4.40 7.87
CA HIS A 160 32.87 4.34 7.42
C HIS A 160 32.22 3.00 7.74
N LEU A 161 32.92 1.89 7.50
CA LEU A 161 32.44 0.55 7.81
C LEU A 161 32.20 0.39 9.31
N LYS A 162 33.08 0.96 10.15
CA LYS A 162 32.90 0.97 11.60
C LYS A 162 31.67 1.81 12.02
N ALA A 163 31.49 3.03 11.50
CA ALA A 163 30.31 3.84 11.81
C ALA A 163 28.99 3.11 11.46
N ILE A 164 28.98 2.35 10.37
CA ILE A 164 27.84 1.52 9.96
C ILE A 164 27.68 0.28 10.87
N ASP A 165 28.76 -0.34 11.36
CA ASP A 165 28.67 -1.41 12.36
C ASP A 165 28.13 -0.89 13.70
N ASP A 166 28.62 0.26 14.17
CA ASP A 166 28.19 0.92 15.41
C ASP A 166 26.68 1.28 15.30
N ALA A 167 26.23 1.81 14.16
CA ALA A 167 24.82 2.08 13.87
C ALA A 167 23.93 0.82 13.80
N LEU A 168 24.43 -0.27 13.19
CA LEU A 168 23.71 -1.55 13.16
C LEU A 168 23.64 -2.21 14.54
N ALA A 169 24.61 -1.96 15.43
CA ALA A 169 24.56 -2.40 16.82
C ALA A 169 23.46 -1.64 17.57
N VAL A 170 23.41 -0.30 17.46
CA VAL A 170 22.34 0.54 18.04
C VAL A 170 20.95 0.04 17.61
N LEU A 171 20.72 -0.18 16.30
CA LEU A 171 19.44 -0.71 15.77
C LEU A 171 19.15 -2.18 16.12
N THR A 172 20.15 -2.93 16.59
CA THR A 172 19.99 -4.33 17.04
C THR A 172 19.58 -4.40 18.51
N ASP A 173 20.08 -3.47 19.32
CA ASP A 173 19.80 -3.37 20.76
C ASP A 173 18.51 -2.60 21.02
N ASP A 174 18.29 -1.48 20.32
CA ASP A 174 17.05 -0.69 20.36
C ASP A 174 16.37 -0.65 18.97
N PRO A 175 15.27 -1.40 18.77
CA PRO A 175 14.54 -1.42 17.53
C PRO A 175 13.59 -0.23 17.32
N GLU A 176 13.45 0.72 18.26
CA GLU A 176 12.56 1.88 18.10
C GLU A 176 13.31 3.17 17.70
N VAL A 177 14.64 3.12 17.61
CA VAL A 177 15.49 4.22 17.13
C VAL A 177 15.12 4.66 15.72
N ASP A 178 14.94 5.96 15.54
CA ASP A 178 14.70 6.57 14.23
C ASP A 178 15.93 6.41 13.31
N THR A 179 15.74 5.65 12.24
CA THR A 179 16.79 5.38 11.25
C THR A 179 17.20 6.60 10.45
N ALA A 180 16.35 7.62 10.32
CA ALA A 180 16.71 8.88 9.64
C ALA A 180 17.70 9.69 10.49
N CYS A 181 17.38 9.92 11.77
CA CYS A 181 18.26 10.60 12.72
C CYS A 181 19.63 9.91 12.84
N LEU A 182 19.65 8.57 12.89
CA LEU A 182 20.87 7.78 12.93
C LEU A 182 21.74 7.96 11.67
N LEU A 183 21.11 8.07 10.48
CA LEU A 183 21.82 8.31 9.22
C LEU A 183 22.40 9.74 9.13
N GLU A 184 21.69 10.73 9.68
CA GLU A 184 22.18 12.10 9.80
C GLU A 184 23.40 12.18 10.74
N GLU A 185 23.37 11.49 11.89
CA GLU A 185 24.50 11.42 12.83
C GLU A 185 25.74 10.76 12.19
N ILE A 186 25.54 9.70 11.40
CA ILE A 186 26.61 9.03 10.64
C ILE A 186 27.26 9.98 9.61
N GLY A 187 26.50 10.94 9.05
CA GLY A 187 27.01 11.96 8.14
C GLY A 187 27.57 11.43 6.81
N LEU A 188 27.20 10.21 6.39
CA LEU A 188 27.69 9.57 5.17
C LEU A 188 26.69 9.69 4.01
N GLU A 189 27.22 9.73 2.80
CA GLU A 189 26.42 9.68 1.57
C GLU A 189 25.62 8.36 1.51
N ALA A 190 24.30 8.46 1.27
CA ALA A 190 23.39 7.31 1.22
C ALA A 190 23.88 6.17 0.30
N THR A 191 24.50 6.50 -0.85
CA THR A 191 25.02 5.48 -1.79
C THR A 191 26.22 4.69 -1.26
N LEU A 192 26.99 5.28 -0.32
CA LEU A 192 28.08 4.60 0.38
C LEU A 192 27.53 3.71 1.49
N VAL A 193 26.53 4.20 2.25
CA VAL A 193 25.83 3.41 3.27
C VAL A 193 25.16 2.20 2.63
N GLU A 194 24.34 2.38 1.59
CA GLU A 194 23.68 1.31 0.85
C GLU A 194 24.69 0.24 0.40
N ARG A 195 25.78 0.65 -0.24
CA ARG A 195 26.81 -0.27 -0.75
C ARG A 195 27.49 -1.07 0.37
N ALA A 196 27.83 -0.42 1.48
CA ALA A 196 28.43 -1.08 2.63
C ALA A 196 27.45 -2.07 3.29
N VAL A 197 26.19 -1.68 3.40
CA VAL A 197 25.11 -2.47 4.00
C VAL A 197 24.76 -3.71 3.14
N ILE A 198 24.65 -3.56 1.81
CA ILE A 198 24.56 -4.67 0.86
C ILE A 198 25.77 -5.60 1.00
N GLY A 199 26.99 -5.03 1.13
CA GLY A 199 28.22 -5.79 1.35
C GLY A 199 28.15 -6.65 2.62
N LYS A 200 27.63 -6.09 3.72
CA LYS A 200 27.41 -6.81 4.98
C LYS A 200 26.37 -7.91 4.83
N LEU A 201 25.20 -7.65 4.22
CA LEU A 201 24.20 -8.69 3.93
C LEU A 201 24.81 -9.88 3.16
N ARG A 202 25.54 -9.59 2.08
CA ARG A 202 26.17 -10.60 1.23
C ARG A 202 27.17 -11.48 1.98
N LEU A 203 28.02 -10.87 2.82
CA LEU A 203 29.02 -11.61 3.60
C LEU A 203 28.40 -12.37 4.78
N ALA A 204 27.34 -11.82 5.37
CA ALA A 204 26.81 -12.27 6.64
C ALA A 204 25.54 -13.14 6.53
N GLN A 205 24.98 -13.36 5.34
CA GLN A 205 23.73 -14.14 5.12
C GLN A 205 23.65 -15.51 5.84
N ARG A 206 24.80 -16.14 6.16
CA ARG A 206 24.88 -17.40 6.94
C ARG A 206 25.27 -17.25 8.41
N LYS A 207 25.81 -16.11 8.84
CA LYS A 207 26.37 -15.89 10.20
C LYS A 207 25.69 -14.77 10.99
N MET A 208 24.94 -13.90 10.33
CA MET A 208 24.24 -12.76 10.94
C MET A 208 23.03 -13.24 11.74
N SER A 209 22.91 -12.73 12.96
CA SER A 209 21.71 -12.94 13.80
C SER A 209 20.47 -12.39 13.12
N GLN A 210 19.29 -12.95 13.41
CA GLN A 210 18.03 -12.46 12.84
C GLN A 210 17.78 -10.99 13.20
N LYS A 211 18.07 -10.57 14.45
CA LYS A 211 17.96 -9.16 14.87
C LYS A 211 18.79 -8.23 14.00
N THR A 212 20.06 -8.55 13.78
CA THR A 212 20.97 -7.70 12.98
C THR A 212 20.57 -7.67 11.50
N ARG A 213 19.95 -8.73 10.96
CA ARG A 213 19.34 -8.70 9.61
C ARG A 213 18.14 -7.76 9.55
N ILE A 214 17.30 -7.71 10.58
CA ILE A 214 16.15 -6.79 10.67
C ILE A 214 16.63 -5.34 10.82
N ALA A 215 17.61 -5.07 11.68
CA ALA A 215 18.30 -3.78 11.78
C ALA A 215 18.87 -3.33 10.42
N THR A 216 19.47 -4.27 9.68
CA THR A 216 20.00 -4.03 8.34
C THR A 216 18.91 -3.68 7.32
N LEU A 217 17.78 -4.39 7.33
CA LEU A 217 16.63 -4.10 6.49
C LEU A 217 16.07 -2.70 6.74
N ARG A 218 15.96 -2.29 8.01
CA ARG A 218 15.51 -0.95 8.42
C ARG A 218 16.45 0.18 8.03
N LEU A 219 17.76 -0.10 7.93
CA LEU A 219 18.70 0.88 7.40
C LEU A 219 18.54 1.01 5.86
N LEU A 220 18.34 -0.11 5.15
CA LEU A 220 18.03 -0.12 3.71
C LEU A 220 16.65 0.47 3.39
N GLU A 221 15.72 0.51 4.33
CA GLU A 221 14.42 1.18 4.20
C GLU A 221 14.57 2.66 3.84
N GLN A 222 15.62 3.32 4.35
CA GLN A 222 15.89 4.76 4.15
C GLN A 222 16.91 5.03 3.03
N VAL A 223 17.96 4.20 2.89
CA VAL A 223 19.03 4.42 1.88
C VAL A 223 18.94 3.54 0.64
N GLY A 224 17.98 2.62 0.61
CA GLY A 224 17.88 1.60 -0.44
C GLY A 224 17.45 2.16 -1.78
N SER A 225 18.18 1.79 -2.81
CA SER A 225 17.86 2.06 -4.22
C SER A 225 17.45 0.78 -4.96
N GLU A 226 17.19 0.89 -6.26
CA GLU A 226 16.98 -0.24 -7.17
C GLU A 226 18.10 -1.30 -7.08
N ARG A 227 19.33 -0.90 -6.71
CA ARG A 227 20.49 -1.79 -6.54
C ARG A 227 20.35 -2.75 -5.36
N SER A 228 19.51 -2.40 -4.38
CA SER A 228 19.20 -3.25 -3.22
C SER A 228 18.21 -4.37 -3.56
N ILE A 229 17.35 -4.20 -4.58
CA ILE A 229 16.26 -5.15 -4.91
C ILE A 229 16.75 -6.60 -5.07
N PRO A 230 17.79 -6.94 -5.86
CA PRO A 230 18.23 -8.33 -6.01
C PRO A 230 18.60 -9.00 -4.67
N TRP A 231 19.15 -8.23 -3.73
CA TRP A 231 19.56 -8.72 -2.41
C TRP A 231 18.38 -8.86 -1.45
N LEU A 232 17.42 -7.94 -1.53
CA LEU A 232 16.15 -8.02 -0.80
C LEU A 232 15.31 -9.20 -1.31
N VAL A 233 15.24 -9.42 -2.63
CA VAL A 233 14.62 -10.61 -3.25
C VAL A 233 15.29 -11.89 -2.76
N ALA A 234 16.62 -11.96 -2.82
CA ALA A 234 17.38 -13.10 -2.31
C ALA A 234 17.11 -13.40 -0.82
N LEU A 235 16.86 -12.36 -0.01
CA LEU A 235 16.52 -12.50 1.41
C LEU A 235 15.05 -12.88 1.65
N GLY A 236 14.11 -12.42 0.81
CA GLY A 236 12.67 -12.70 0.91
C GLY A 236 12.28 -14.17 0.69
N HIS A 237 13.19 -14.98 0.13
CA HIS A 237 13.06 -16.44 0.12
C HIS A 237 13.12 -17.05 1.53
N ASP A 238 13.82 -16.42 2.49
CA ASP A 238 13.78 -16.80 3.91
C ASP A 238 12.42 -16.38 4.50
N PHE A 239 11.56 -17.35 4.77
CA PHE A 239 10.21 -17.12 5.28
C PHE A 239 10.21 -16.34 6.61
N SER A 240 11.27 -16.46 7.43
CA SER A 240 11.39 -15.75 8.71
C SER A 240 11.67 -14.24 8.57
N LEU A 241 12.08 -13.81 7.38
CA LEU A 241 12.41 -12.41 7.05
C LEU A 241 11.49 -11.80 5.99
N ARG A 242 10.70 -12.61 5.29
CA ARG A 242 9.83 -12.16 4.18
C ARG A 242 8.92 -10.99 4.55
N GLY A 243 8.28 -11.02 5.72
CA GLY A 243 7.43 -9.91 6.17
C GLY A 243 8.18 -8.58 6.31
N GLU A 244 9.40 -8.63 6.84
CA GLU A 244 10.27 -7.45 6.97
C GLU A 244 10.83 -6.99 5.61
N VAL A 245 11.14 -7.92 4.71
CA VAL A 245 11.53 -7.59 3.32
C VAL A 245 10.38 -6.90 2.59
N ILE A 246 9.14 -7.39 2.73
CA ILE A 246 7.93 -6.74 2.16
C ILE A 246 7.77 -5.33 2.73
N ARG A 247 7.87 -5.17 4.05
CA ARG A 247 7.76 -3.87 4.75
C ARG A 247 8.86 -2.88 4.34
N THR A 248 10.06 -3.39 4.04
CA THR A 248 11.19 -2.58 3.57
C THR A 248 10.94 -2.11 2.14
N LEU A 249 10.64 -3.04 1.23
CA LEU A 249 10.38 -2.73 -0.18
C LEU A 249 9.15 -1.85 -0.39
N SER A 250 8.13 -1.93 0.47
CA SER A 250 6.90 -1.13 0.33
C SER A 250 7.10 0.35 0.68
N LYS A 251 8.15 0.67 1.45
CA LYS A 251 8.54 2.04 1.81
C LYS A 251 9.61 2.63 0.88
N MET A 252 10.36 1.80 0.17
CA MET A 252 11.37 2.26 -0.79
C MET A 252 10.74 2.85 -2.07
N GLU A 253 11.37 3.90 -2.62
CA GLU A 253 10.94 4.58 -3.85
C GLU A 253 11.44 3.86 -5.12
N ILE A 254 11.01 2.61 -5.34
CA ILE A 254 11.54 1.69 -6.38
C ILE A 254 10.50 1.25 -7.44
N GLY A 255 9.52 2.10 -7.76
CA GLY A 255 8.32 1.75 -8.53
C GLY A 255 8.56 0.90 -9.80
N ASP A 256 9.17 1.49 -10.83
CA ASP A 256 9.34 0.80 -12.13
C ASP A 256 10.34 -0.37 -12.07
N ALA A 257 11.38 -0.27 -11.24
CA ALA A 257 12.32 -1.37 -11.06
C ALA A 257 11.65 -2.60 -10.43
N LEU A 258 10.85 -2.42 -9.37
CA LEU A 258 10.09 -3.50 -8.74
C LEU A 258 9.16 -4.19 -9.76
N ARG A 259 8.55 -3.41 -10.67
CA ARG A 259 7.68 -3.93 -11.74
C ARG A 259 8.43 -4.86 -12.68
N GLN A 260 9.64 -4.49 -13.11
CA GLN A 260 10.51 -5.35 -13.93
C GLN A 260 10.89 -6.64 -13.20
N TRP A 261 11.18 -6.56 -11.90
CA TRP A 261 11.48 -7.74 -11.08
C TRP A 261 10.30 -8.71 -10.97
N VAL A 262 9.06 -8.23 -10.83
CA VAL A 262 7.87 -9.11 -10.84
C VAL A 262 7.74 -9.82 -12.18
N TRP A 263 7.93 -9.14 -13.31
CA TRP A 263 7.84 -9.78 -14.64
C TRP A 263 8.89 -10.88 -14.86
N ALA A 264 10.11 -10.69 -14.34
CA ALA A 264 11.21 -11.65 -14.49
C ALA A 264 11.23 -12.78 -13.44
N ALA A 265 10.47 -12.63 -12.35
CA ALA A 265 10.45 -13.56 -11.22
C ALA A 265 9.70 -14.87 -11.51
N ASP A 266 10.07 -15.94 -10.81
CA ASP A 266 9.28 -17.17 -10.75
C ASP A 266 7.94 -16.95 -10.02
N ARG A 267 6.98 -17.87 -10.19
CA ARG A 267 5.62 -17.75 -9.62
C ARG A 267 5.62 -17.58 -8.09
N GLY A 268 6.50 -18.24 -7.36
CA GLY A 268 6.58 -18.12 -5.90
C GLY A 268 7.10 -16.75 -5.47
N THR A 269 8.08 -16.23 -6.20
CA THR A 269 8.65 -14.89 -5.98
C THR A 269 7.70 -13.76 -6.40
N GLN A 270 6.98 -13.93 -7.52
CA GLN A 270 5.93 -13.01 -7.96
C GLN A 270 4.87 -12.78 -6.88
N VAL A 271 4.37 -13.84 -6.24
CA VAL A 271 3.31 -13.74 -5.23
C VAL A 271 3.69 -12.77 -4.11
N TRP A 272 4.87 -12.91 -3.51
CA TRP A 272 5.25 -12.06 -2.37
C TRP A 272 5.74 -10.66 -2.82
N LEU A 273 6.31 -10.52 -4.03
CA LEU A 273 6.59 -9.19 -4.59
C LEU A 273 5.30 -8.42 -4.91
N LEU A 274 4.24 -9.10 -5.33
CA LEU A 274 2.93 -8.48 -5.55
C LEU A 274 2.26 -8.04 -4.25
N GLN A 275 2.56 -8.69 -3.12
CA GLN A 275 2.16 -8.22 -1.79
C GLN A 275 2.81 -6.89 -1.40
N VAL A 276 4.01 -6.55 -1.93
CA VAL A 276 4.65 -5.25 -1.70
C VAL A 276 3.76 -4.10 -2.19
N TYR A 277 3.18 -4.21 -3.38
CA TYR A 277 2.26 -3.21 -3.92
C TYR A 277 1.00 -3.07 -3.09
N LEU A 278 0.41 -4.19 -2.66
CA LEU A 278 -0.81 -4.20 -1.86
C LEU A 278 -0.59 -3.65 -0.44
N VAL A 279 0.58 -3.91 0.18
CA VAL A 279 1.00 -3.34 1.47
C VAL A 279 1.30 -1.85 1.37
N ARG A 280 1.89 -1.41 0.24
CA ARG A 280 2.15 0.02 -0.03
C ARG A 280 0.83 0.79 -0.17
N GLY A 281 -0.16 0.23 -0.86
CA GLY A 281 -1.57 0.65 -0.78
C GLY A 281 -1.92 2.05 -1.34
N ASP A 282 -0.93 2.79 -1.88
CA ASP A 282 -1.14 4.02 -2.63
C ASP A 282 -1.73 3.74 -4.03
N GLU A 283 -2.28 4.77 -4.68
CA GLU A 283 -3.01 4.64 -5.94
C GLU A 283 -2.14 4.04 -7.06
N ALA A 284 -0.88 4.49 -7.18
CA ALA A 284 0.07 3.99 -8.17
C ALA A 284 0.45 2.51 -7.94
N ALA A 285 0.60 2.10 -6.68
CA ALA A 285 0.90 0.72 -6.33
C ALA A 285 -0.30 -0.21 -6.58
N ILE A 286 -1.51 0.23 -6.26
CA ILE A 286 -2.74 -0.52 -6.57
C ILE A 286 -2.92 -0.65 -8.09
N ASP A 287 -2.67 0.41 -8.86
CA ASP A 287 -2.76 0.37 -10.32
C ASP A 287 -1.74 -0.58 -10.94
N ALA A 288 -0.47 -0.52 -10.50
CA ALA A 288 0.56 -1.48 -10.91
C ALA A 288 0.14 -2.93 -10.59
N TYR A 289 -0.42 -3.19 -9.41
CA TYR A 289 -0.98 -4.50 -9.05
C TYR A 289 -2.11 -4.93 -9.99
N LEU A 290 -3.04 -4.04 -10.34
CA LEU A 290 -4.18 -4.36 -11.20
C LEU A 290 -3.80 -4.66 -12.66
N GLU A 291 -2.66 -4.17 -13.14
CA GLU A 291 -2.09 -4.59 -14.42
C GLU A 291 -1.66 -6.07 -14.39
N PHE A 292 -1.06 -6.54 -13.29
CA PHE A 292 -0.71 -7.95 -13.10
C PHE A 292 -1.95 -8.84 -12.91
N VAL A 293 -3.05 -8.31 -12.37
CA VAL A 293 -4.36 -9.01 -12.40
C VAL A 293 -4.95 -9.04 -13.81
N HIS A 294 -4.77 -7.97 -14.59
CA HIS A 294 -5.24 -7.90 -15.97
C HIS A 294 -4.53 -8.93 -16.85
N ALA A 295 -3.20 -8.97 -16.80
CA ALA A 295 -2.35 -9.83 -17.61
C ALA A 295 -2.52 -11.32 -17.27
N GLY A 296 -3.00 -12.11 -18.24
CA GLY A 296 -3.35 -13.51 -18.02
C GLY A 296 -2.22 -14.40 -17.50
N ALA A 297 -0.96 -14.10 -17.84
CA ALA A 297 0.21 -14.86 -17.40
C ALA A 297 0.53 -14.67 -15.91
N THR A 298 0.31 -13.47 -15.35
CA THR A 298 0.63 -13.10 -13.97
C THR A 298 -0.58 -13.09 -13.04
N ARG A 299 -1.81 -13.07 -13.59
CA ARG A 299 -3.08 -13.13 -12.83
C ARG A 299 -3.10 -14.23 -11.74
N PRO A 300 -2.65 -15.49 -11.99
CA PRO A 300 -2.67 -16.52 -10.94
C PRO A 300 -1.70 -16.25 -9.78
N SER A 301 -0.67 -15.42 -9.99
CA SER A 301 0.25 -14.95 -8.96
C SER A 301 -0.35 -13.75 -8.21
N ALA A 302 -0.98 -12.82 -8.94
CA ALA A 302 -1.60 -11.62 -8.37
C ALA A 302 -2.80 -11.94 -7.47
N LEU A 303 -3.63 -12.92 -7.83
CA LEU A 303 -4.75 -13.35 -6.98
C LEU A 303 -4.27 -14.10 -5.73
N ALA A 304 -3.27 -14.97 -5.87
CA ALA A 304 -2.64 -15.65 -4.73
C ALA A 304 -1.90 -14.68 -3.79
N ALA A 305 -1.35 -13.57 -4.30
CA ALA A 305 -0.76 -12.52 -3.49
C ALA A 305 -1.80 -11.88 -2.55
N MET A 306 -2.98 -11.59 -3.08
CA MET A 306 -4.09 -10.99 -2.33
C MET A 306 -4.74 -11.96 -1.33
N ASP A 307 -4.90 -13.22 -1.72
CA ASP A 307 -5.40 -14.31 -0.86
C ASP A 307 -4.51 -14.52 0.38
N GLY A 308 -3.19 -14.42 0.19
CA GLY A 308 -2.19 -14.55 1.26
C GLY A 308 -2.04 -13.32 2.17
N MET A 309 -2.88 -12.29 2.07
CA MET A 309 -2.79 -11.10 2.93
C MET A 309 -3.80 -11.10 4.09
N PRO A 310 -3.38 -10.73 5.31
CA PRO A 310 -4.28 -10.65 6.46
C PRO A 310 -5.26 -9.46 6.37
N ASP A 311 -4.83 -8.34 5.80
CA ASP A 311 -5.66 -7.15 5.58
C ASP A 311 -5.42 -6.58 4.16
N PRO A 312 -6.08 -7.13 3.13
CA PRO A 312 -5.95 -6.63 1.77
C PRO A 312 -6.63 -5.26 1.60
N PRO A 313 -6.19 -4.42 0.63
CA PRO A 313 -6.69 -3.05 0.40
C PRO A 313 -8.08 -3.01 -0.28
N VAL A 314 -9.06 -3.69 0.33
CA VAL A 314 -10.44 -3.86 -0.15
C VAL A 314 -11.11 -2.51 -0.44
N ARG A 315 -10.90 -1.50 0.42
CA ARG A 315 -11.56 -0.19 0.30
C ARG A 315 -11.11 0.56 -0.95
N GLN A 316 -9.81 0.52 -1.26
CA GLN A 316 -9.21 1.10 -2.46
C GLN A 316 -9.79 0.41 -3.70
N LEU A 317 -9.75 -0.92 -3.74
CA LEU A 317 -10.28 -1.71 -4.85
C LEU A 317 -11.79 -1.50 -5.08
N MET A 318 -12.58 -1.33 -4.01
CA MET A 318 -14.01 -1.01 -4.13
C MET A 318 -14.27 0.37 -4.74
N ALA A 319 -13.38 1.35 -4.52
CA ALA A 319 -13.48 2.64 -5.19
C ALA A 319 -13.27 2.50 -6.71
N LEU A 320 -12.28 1.69 -7.11
CA LEU A 320 -11.92 1.43 -8.51
C LEU A 320 -13.01 0.69 -9.31
N LEU A 321 -13.99 0.04 -8.66
CA LEU A 321 -15.21 -0.44 -9.32
C LEU A 321 -16.05 0.68 -9.98
N SER A 322 -15.79 1.94 -9.63
CA SER A 322 -16.42 3.13 -10.19
C SER A 322 -15.54 3.86 -11.22
N SER A 323 -14.34 3.35 -11.53
CA SER A 323 -13.41 3.97 -12.48
C SER A 323 -14.02 4.16 -13.87
N GLY A 324 -13.55 5.15 -14.62
CA GLY A 324 -13.87 5.29 -16.04
C GLY A 324 -13.28 4.16 -16.89
N HIS A 325 -12.11 3.64 -16.50
CA HIS A 325 -11.35 2.66 -17.28
C HIS A 325 -11.92 1.25 -17.11
N ALA A 326 -12.36 0.62 -18.21
CA ALA A 326 -12.97 -0.71 -18.20
C ALA A 326 -12.04 -1.79 -17.63
N GLY A 327 -10.80 -1.87 -18.15
CA GLY A 327 -9.80 -2.85 -17.71
C GLY A 327 -9.45 -2.77 -16.23
N GLN A 328 -9.21 -1.56 -15.69
CA GLN A 328 -8.95 -1.32 -14.27
C GLN A 328 -10.15 -1.75 -13.40
N ARG A 329 -11.37 -1.38 -13.82
CA ARG A 329 -12.63 -1.76 -13.15
C ARG A 329 -12.83 -3.28 -13.13
N TYR A 330 -12.52 -3.96 -14.23
CA TYR A 330 -12.59 -5.41 -14.35
C TYR A 330 -11.52 -6.11 -13.49
N SER A 331 -10.26 -5.65 -13.54
CA SER A 331 -9.19 -6.18 -12.69
C SER A 331 -9.52 -6.01 -11.20
N ALA A 332 -10.03 -4.84 -10.78
CA ALA A 332 -10.46 -4.61 -9.40
C ALA A 332 -11.62 -5.54 -9.00
N ALA A 333 -12.56 -5.80 -9.92
CA ALA A 333 -13.65 -6.75 -9.70
C ALA A 333 -13.16 -8.20 -9.54
N VAL A 334 -12.20 -8.63 -10.36
CA VAL A 334 -11.58 -9.97 -10.29
C VAL A 334 -10.74 -10.13 -9.03
N ALA A 335 -10.00 -9.09 -8.61
CA ALA A 335 -9.26 -9.08 -7.35
C ALA A 335 -10.22 -9.19 -6.14
N LEU A 336 -11.26 -8.35 -6.09
CA LEU A 336 -12.28 -8.41 -5.02
C LEU A 336 -13.07 -9.72 -5.00
N ALA A 337 -13.22 -10.41 -6.14
CA ALA A 337 -13.89 -11.70 -6.21
C ALA A 337 -13.15 -12.81 -5.45
N GLN A 338 -11.83 -12.69 -5.28
CA GLN A 338 -11.00 -13.58 -4.47
C GLN A 338 -11.19 -13.36 -2.95
N CYS A 339 -11.72 -12.19 -2.54
CA CYS A 339 -12.01 -11.92 -1.13
C CYS A 339 -13.35 -12.52 -0.70
N ASP A 340 -13.37 -13.81 -0.38
CA ASP A 340 -14.57 -14.54 0.10
C ASP A 340 -15.07 -14.14 1.51
N ARG A 341 -14.74 -12.93 1.99
CA ARG A 341 -15.22 -12.39 3.26
C ARG A 341 -16.68 -11.91 3.14
N PRO A 342 -17.59 -12.24 4.09
CA PRO A 342 -19.00 -11.83 4.03
C PRO A 342 -19.25 -10.32 3.99
N ASP A 343 -18.39 -9.52 4.61
CA ASP A 343 -18.47 -8.05 4.59
C ASP A 343 -18.17 -7.48 3.21
N VAL A 344 -17.17 -8.04 2.51
CA VAL A 344 -16.85 -7.71 1.11
C VAL A 344 -18.02 -8.01 0.19
N VAL A 345 -18.61 -9.21 0.29
CA VAL A 345 -19.76 -9.61 -0.54
C VAL A 345 -20.99 -8.74 -0.24
N GLY A 346 -21.26 -8.43 1.04
CA GLY A 346 -22.34 -7.52 1.43
C GLY A 346 -22.18 -6.11 0.84
N ALA A 347 -20.95 -5.58 0.87
CA ALA A 347 -20.62 -4.29 0.26
C ALA A 347 -20.75 -4.31 -1.27
N LEU A 348 -20.29 -5.38 -1.95
CA LEU A 348 -20.49 -5.57 -3.39
C LEU A 348 -21.98 -5.60 -3.75
N VAL A 349 -22.80 -6.36 -3.02
CA VAL A 349 -24.27 -6.41 -3.20
C VAL A 349 -24.89 -5.02 -3.04
N TYR A 350 -24.44 -4.21 -2.08
CA TYR A 350 -24.88 -2.82 -1.95
C TYR A 350 -24.44 -1.95 -3.14
N LEU A 351 -23.20 -2.09 -3.61
CA LEU A 351 -22.67 -1.36 -4.77
C LEU A 351 -23.40 -1.68 -6.08
N THR A 352 -24.03 -2.86 -6.24
CA THR A 352 -24.91 -3.15 -7.39
C THR A 352 -26.08 -2.16 -7.54
N ARG A 353 -26.44 -1.42 -6.47
CA ARG A 353 -27.50 -0.41 -6.49
C ARG A 353 -27.00 0.98 -6.93
N ARG A 354 -25.68 1.21 -7.01
CA ARG A 354 -25.07 2.49 -7.39
C ARG A 354 -24.73 2.49 -8.90
N PRO A 355 -25.28 3.39 -9.74
CA PRO A 355 -25.12 3.31 -11.19
C PRO A 355 -23.68 3.25 -11.70
N THR A 356 -22.75 3.97 -11.07
CA THR A 356 -21.33 4.05 -11.45
C THR A 356 -20.56 2.77 -11.12
N SER A 357 -20.78 2.19 -9.94
CA SER A 357 -20.09 1.00 -9.44
C SER A 357 -20.73 -0.32 -9.88
N ARG A 358 -21.97 -0.28 -10.36
CA ARG A 358 -22.82 -1.47 -10.59
C ARG A 358 -22.22 -2.50 -11.54
N ALA A 359 -21.59 -2.07 -12.64
CA ALA A 359 -20.99 -2.98 -13.60
C ALA A 359 -19.84 -3.80 -12.98
N GLY A 360 -18.90 -3.12 -12.31
CA GLY A 360 -17.78 -3.78 -11.61
C GLY A 360 -18.25 -4.65 -10.45
N ALA A 361 -19.22 -4.17 -9.65
CA ALA A 361 -19.77 -4.94 -8.54
C ALA A 361 -20.49 -6.23 -8.98
N LEU A 362 -21.20 -6.20 -10.11
CA LEU A 362 -21.82 -7.40 -10.68
C LEU A 362 -20.77 -8.37 -11.24
N ALA A 363 -19.73 -7.86 -11.93
CA ALA A 363 -18.63 -8.69 -12.39
C ALA A 363 -17.93 -9.42 -11.22
N ALA A 364 -17.65 -8.72 -10.11
CA ALA A 364 -17.06 -9.32 -8.92
C ALA A 364 -17.95 -10.43 -8.32
N LEU A 365 -19.26 -10.19 -8.21
CA LEU A 365 -20.22 -11.17 -7.69
C LEU A 365 -20.46 -12.36 -8.63
N MET A 366 -20.21 -12.22 -9.93
CA MET A 366 -20.26 -13.32 -10.90
C MET A 366 -19.00 -14.17 -10.91
N VAL A 367 -17.83 -13.59 -10.59
CA VAL A 367 -16.54 -14.29 -10.52
C VAL A 367 -16.29 -14.92 -9.15
N SER A 368 -16.86 -14.35 -8.07
CA SER A 368 -16.65 -14.85 -6.70
C SER A 368 -17.26 -16.22 -6.48
N GLN A 369 -16.48 -17.12 -5.85
CA GLN A 369 -16.91 -18.47 -5.49
C GLN A 369 -17.73 -18.52 -4.19
N SER A 370 -17.84 -17.38 -3.49
CA SER A 370 -18.64 -17.23 -2.27
C SER A 370 -20.07 -17.79 -2.42
N PRO A 371 -20.54 -18.64 -1.49
CA PRO A 371 -21.93 -19.08 -1.45
C PRO A 371 -22.94 -17.92 -1.34
N GLN A 372 -22.54 -16.77 -0.79
CA GLN A 372 -23.40 -15.58 -0.70
C GLN A 372 -23.54 -14.88 -2.07
N ALA A 373 -22.43 -14.71 -2.79
CA ALA A 373 -22.43 -14.17 -4.15
C ALA A 373 -23.23 -15.07 -5.11
N THR A 374 -23.01 -16.39 -5.04
CA THR A 374 -23.78 -17.39 -5.79
C THR A 374 -25.29 -17.29 -5.53
N ARG A 375 -25.73 -17.23 -4.25
CA ARG A 375 -27.15 -17.06 -3.90
C ARG A 375 -27.73 -15.75 -4.43
N PHE A 376 -26.98 -14.65 -4.38
CA PHE A 376 -27.39 -13.37 -4.93
C PHE A 376 -27.59 -13.46 -6.45
N CYS A 377 -26.64 -14.02 -7.19
CA CYS A 377 -26.72 -14.20 -8.64
C CYS A 377 -27.89 -15.11 -9.04
N GLN A 378 -28.16 -16.20 -8.31
CA GLN A 378 -29.31 -17.07 -8.54
C GLN A 378 -30.67 -16.42 -8.22
N ALA A 379 -30.74 -15.53 -7.23
CA ALA A 379 -31.94 -14.76 -6.96
C ALA A 379 -32.17 -13.71 -8.06
N ALA A 380 -31.11 -13.01 -8.45
CA ALA A 380 -31.13 -12.00 -9.51
C ALA A 380 -31.54 -12.57 -10.89
N SER A 381 -31.17 -13.81 -11.22
CA SER A 381 -31.58 -14.45 -12.48
C SER A 381 -33.07 -14.86 -12.49
N ARG A 382 -33.61 -15.36 -11.38
CA ARG A 382 -35.06 -15.62 -11.24
C ARG A 382 -35.89 -14.35 -11.31
N ASP A 383 -35.41 -13.27 -10.67
CA ASP A 383 -35.98 -11.93 -10.74
C ASP A 383 -35.88 -11.30 -12.14
N ALA A 384 -34.98 -11.81 -12.99
CA ALA A 384 -34.88 -11.43 -14.39
C ALA A 384 -35.93 -12.16 -15.25
N GLN A 385 -36.06 -13.48 -15.07
CA GLN A 385 -37.01 -14.33 -15.78
C GLN A 385 -38.47 -13.93 -15.51
N SER A 386 -38.82 -13.59 -14.27
CA SER A 386 -40.19 -13.21 -13.87
C SER A 386 -40.70 -11.88 -14.45
N LEU A 387 -39.85 -11.10 -15.12
CA LEU A 387 -40.25 -9.86 -15.81
C LEU A 387 -40.42 -9.99 -17.33
N ILE A 388 -40.09 -11.17 -17.88
CA ILE A 388 -40.25 -11.53 -19.30
C ILE A 388 -41.65 -12.10 -19.57
N VAL A 389 -42.29 -12.66 -18.53
CA VAL A 389 -43.72 -12.99 -18.48
C VAL A 389 -44.54 -11.70 -18.24
#